data_AF-A0A2A2TCB2-F1
#
_entry.id   AF-A0A2A2TCB2-F1
#
_cell.length_a   1.000
_cell.length_b   1.000
_cell.length_c   1.000
_cell.angle_alpha   90.00
_cell.angle_beta   90.00
_cell.angle_gamma   90.00
#
_symmetry.space_group_name_H-M   'P 1'
#
loop_
_entity.id
_entity.type
_entity.pdbx_description
1 polymer ?
#
loop_
_entity_poly.entity_id
_entity_poly.type
_entity_poly.pdbx_seq_one_letter_code
_entity_poly.pdbx_strand_id
1 'polypeptide(L)'
;MPLSVIKFSSEDCGICHKMAFYDQKVSSELGLEFIDVKMQDTASYRKYRQILLAQYPDKSEMGWPTYIVCESPEAEFKIVGEVKGGHPKGEFRSRLQAVLDSAISS
;
A
#
# COMPACT_ATOMS: atom_id res chain seq x y z
N MET A 1 -9.41 -1.48 -14.79
CA MET A 1 -8.02 -1.99 -14.89
C MET A 1 -7.70 -2.73 -13.59
N PRO A 2 -6.77 -3.69 -13.54
CA PRO A 2 -6.40 -4.31 -12.27
C PRO A 2 -5.78 -3.27 -11.34
N LEU A 3 -6.18 -3.30 -10.07
CA LEU A 3 -5.64 -2.43 -9.03
C LEU A 3 -4.57 -3.19 -8.23
N SER A 4 -3.54 -2.45 -7.83
CA SER A 4 -2.49 -2.97 -6.97
C SER A 4 -2.46 -2.18 -5.67
N VAL A 5 -2.12 -2.84 -4.57
CA VAL A 5 -1.81 -2.20 -3.29
C VAL A 5 -0.34 -2.40 -2.97
N ILE A 6 0.36 -1.29 -2.84
CA ILE A 6 1.79 -1.25 -2.56
C ILE A 6 1.97 -0.96 -1.07
N LYS A 7 2.51 -1.93 -0.33
CA LYS A 7 2.89 -1.75 1.07
C LYS A 7 4.33 -1.27 1.15
N PHE A 8 4.53 -0.03 1.56
CA PHE A 8 5.84 0.46 1.99
C PHE A 8 6.07 0.11 3.45
N SER A 9 7.13 -0.65 3.71
CA SER A 9 7.49 -1.16 5.03
C SER A 9 8.97 -0.97 5.35
N SER A 10 9.31 -1.00 6.65
CA SER A 10 10.69 -0.97 7.12
C SER A 10 11.02 -2.29 7.82
N GLU A 11 12.25 -2.78 7.66
CA GLU A 11 12.74 -3.95 8.40
C GLU A 11 12.77 -3.71 9.92
N ASP A 12 12.91 -2.45 10.34
CA ASP A 12 12.92 -2.05 11.76
C ASP A 12 11.49 -1.80 12.32
N CYS A 13 10.45 -2.08 11.52
CA CYS A 13 9.05 -1.88 11.92
C CYS A 13 8.41 -3.21 12.36
N GLY A 14 8.35 -3.45 13.67
CA GLY A 14 7.77 -4.68 14.23
C GLY A 14 6.30 -4.92 13.86
N ILE A 15 5.52 -3.85 13.64
CA ILE A 15 4.12 -3.93 13.19
C ILE A 15 4.05 -4.39 11.72
N CYS A 16 4.95 -3.90 10.88
CA CYS A 16 5.00 -4.23 9.46
C CYS A 16 5.22 -5.73 9.22
N HIS A 17 6.06 -6.37 10.05
CA HIS A 17 6.28 -7.82 10.01
C HIS A 17 5.07 -8.62 10.50
N LYS A 18 4.48 -8.21 11.62
CA LYS A 18 3.33 -8.92 12.23
C LYS A 18 2.11 -8.97 11.30
N MET A 19 1.94 -7.93 10.48
CA MET A 19 0.77 -7.77 9.62
C MET A 19 0.97 -8.31 8.20
N ALA A 20 2.21 -8.51 7.73
CA ALA A 20 2.52 -8.81 6.34
C ALA A 20 1.70 -9.95 5.70
N PHE A 21 1.57 -11.10 6.39
CA PHE A 21 0.78 -12.23 5.87
C PHE A 21 -0.71 -11.91 5.80
N TYR A 22 -1.23 -11.19 6.79
CA TYR A 22 -2.64 -10.80 6.83
C TYR A 22 -2.95 -9.79 5.75
N ASP A 23 -2.08 -8.79 5.56
CA ASP A 23 -2.26 -7.74 4.55
C ASP A 23 -2.29 -8.32 3.14
N GLN A 24 -1.35 -9.23 2.84
CA GLN A 24 -1.32 -9.93 1.57
C GLN A 24 -2.61 -10.73 1.35
N LYS A 25 -3.01 -11.54 2.34
CA LYS A 25 -4.25 -12.34 2.26
C LYS A 25 -5.46 -11.46 1.96
N VAL A 26 -5.66 -10.39 2.74
CA VAL A 26 -6.80 -9.47 2.56
C VAL A 26 -6.78 -8.82 1.20
N SER A 27 -5.62 -8.34 0.76
CA SER A 27 -5.47 -7.68 -0.55
C SER A 27 -5.85 -8.62 -1.69
N SER A 28 -5.36 -9.86 -1.65
CA SER A 28 -5.72 -10.88 -2.65
C SER A 28 -7.21 -11.25 -2.60
N GLU A 29 -7.81 -11.36 -1.42
CA GLU A 29 -9.27 -11.60 -1.28
C GLU A 29 -10.13 -10.46 -1.85
N LEU A 30 -9.61 -9.23 -1.87
CA LEU A 30 -10.25 -8.07 -2.47
C LEU A 30 -9.92 -7.90 -3.96
N GLY A 31 -9.19 -8.85 -4.56
CA GLY A 31 -8.85 -8.83 -5.98
C GLY A 31 -7.72 -7.86 -6.34
N LEU A 32 -6.94 -7.42 -5.36
CA LEU A 32 -5.78 -6.55 -5.58
C LEU A 32 -4.50 -7.36 -5.72
N GLU A 33 -3.62 -6.90 -6.60
CA GLU A 33 -2.22 -7.33 -6.59
C GLU A 33 -1.52 -6.73 -5.35
N PHE A 34 -0.85 -7.58 -4.57
CA PHE A 34 -0.12 -7.12 -3.38
C PHE A 34 1.37 -7.00 -3.68
N ILE A 35 1.91 -5.78 -3.56
CA ILE A 35 3.32 -5.47 -3.79
C ILE A 35 3.96 -5.06 -2.47
N ASP A 36 4.86 -5.88 -1.92
CA ASP A 36 5.60 -5.55 -0.69
C ASP A 36 6.91 -4.85 -1.01
N VAL A 37 7.03 -3.58 -0.61
CA VAL A 37 8.23 -2.76 -0.81
C VAL A 37 8.87 -2.48 0.54
N LYS A 38 9.96 -3.18 0.81
CA LYS A 38 10.84 -2.85 1.94
C LYS A 38 11.73 -1.69 1.55
N MET A 39 11.79 -0.66 2.40
CA MET A 39 12.62 0.53 2.14
C MET A 39 14.11 0.21 2.03
N GLN A 40 14.54 -0.83 2.75
CA GLN A 40 15.91 -1.35 2.74
C GLN A 40 16.24 -2.11 1.45
N ASP A 41 15.24 -2.67 0.76
CA ASP A 41 15.42 -3.27 -0.56
C ASP A 41 15.47 -2.17 -1.64
N THR A 42 16.69 -1.75 -1.95
CA THR A 42 16.94 -0.65 -2.88
C THR A 42 16.41 -0.90 -4.29
N ALA A 43 16.31 -2.16 -4.74
CA ALA A 43 15.81 -2.47 -6.08
C ALA A 43 14.31 -2.23 -6.16
N SER A 44 13.54 -2.85 -5.27
CA SER A 44 12.09 -2.69 -5.19
C SER A 44 11.71 -1.25 -4.83
N TYR A 45 12.41 -0.64 -3.88
CA TYR A 45 12.16 0.76 -3.52
C TYR A 45 12.39 1.70 -4.70
N ARG A 46 13.48 1.56 -5.48
CA ARG A 46 13.71 2.41 -6.66
C ARG A 46 12.61 2.26 -7.71
N LYS A 47 12.07 1.06 -7.89
CA LYS A 47 10.98 0.79 -8.83
C LYS A 47 9.69 1.54 -8.45
N TYR A 48 9.32 1.53 -7.17
CA TYR A 48 8.02 2.05 -6.73
C TYR A 48 8.05 3.40 -6.00
N ARG A 49 9.23 3.94 -5.64
CA ARG A 49 9.36 5.18 -4.86
C ARG A 49 8.65 6.38 -5.50
N GLN A 50 8.50 6.41 -6.82
CA GLN A 50 7.82 7.50 -7.52
C GLN A 50 6.35 7.61 -7.10
N ILE A 51 5.70 6.48 -6.83
CA ILE A 51 4.31 6.42 -6.33
C ILE A 51 4.27 6.94 -4.89
N LEU A 52 5.22 6.51 -4.06
CA LEU A 52 5.34 7.02 -2.69
C LEU A 52 5.54 8.53 -2.65
N LEU A 53 6.44 9.05 -3.48
CA LEU A 53 6.78 10.48 -3.50
C LEU A 53 5.70 11.34 -4.16
N ALA A 54 4.86 10.78 -5.04
CA ALA A 54 3.69 11.47 -5.55
C ALA A 54 2.66 11.74 -4.45
N GLN A 55 2.52 10.80 -3.49
CA GLN A 55 1.65 10.98 -2.32
C GLN A 55 2.34 11.75 -1.18
N TYR A 56 3.64 11.54 -0.98
CA TYR A 56 4.43 12.14 0.11
C TYR A 56 5.76 12.71 -0.43
N PRO A 57 5.75 13.92 -1.02
CA PRO A 57 6.95 14.51 -1.61
C PRO A 57 8.13 14.66 -0.65
N ASP A 58 7.85 14.95 0.63
CA ASP A 58 8.84 15.14 1.69
C ASP A 58 8.84 14.03 2.76
N LYS A 59 7.93 13.04 2.63
CA LYS A 59 7.74 11.90 3.55
C LYS A 59 7.39 12.27 4.99
N SER A 60 7.03 13.52 5.27
CA SER A 60 6.80 14.01 6.64
C SER A 60 5.54 13.42 7.29
N GLU A 61 4.50 13.14 6.50
CA GLU A 61 3.22 12.60 6.98
C GLU A 61 3.06 11.08 6.78
N MET A 62 4.16 10.40 6.52
CA MET A 62 4.13 8.97 6.23
C MET A 62 3.97 8.17 7.52
N GLY A 63 2.99 7.25 7.55
CA GLY A 63 2.73 6.35 8.68
C GLY A 63 3.08 4.90 8.35
N TRP A 64 3.79 4.19 9.23
CA TRP A 64 4.24 2.82 8.97
C TRP A 64 3.27 1.74 9.49
N PRO A 65 3.03 0.66 8.72
CA PRO A 65 3.21 0.54 7.27
C PRO A 65 2.32 1.53 6.49
N THR A 66 2.77 1.95 5.31
CA THR A 66 1.97 2.78 4.38
C THR A 66 1.49 1.90 3.24
N TYR A 67 0.21 1.94 2.91
CA TYR A 67 -0.36 1.22 1.78
C TYR A 67 -0.91 2.22 0.78
N ILE A 68 -0.46 2.16 -0.47
CA ILE A 68 -0.98 3.00 -1.56
C ILE A 68 -1.68 2.10 -2.57
N VAL A 69 -2.93 2.41 -2.89
CA VAL A 69 -3.71 1.73 -3.93
C VAL A 69 -3.57 2.52 -5.23
N CYS A 70 -3.20 1.86 -6.31
CA CYS A 70 -3.06 2.51 -7.61
C CYS A 70 -3.36 1.58 -8.78
N GLU A 71 -3.64 2.19 -9.93
CA GLU A 71 -3.65 1.53 -11.24
C GLU A 71 -2.24 1.56 -11.83
N SER A 72 -1.86 0.51 -12.56
CA SER A 72 -0.65 0.45 -13.39
C SER A 72 0.64 0.88 -12.67
N PRO A 73 1.02 0.23 -11.54
CA PRO A 73 2.15 0.65 -10.70
C PRO A 73 3.53 0.63 -11.38
N GLU A 74 3.65 -0.02 -12.53
CA GLU A 74 4.89 -0.13 -13.30
C GLU A 74 4.93 0.77 -14.56
N ALA A 75 3.86 1.54 -14.82
CA ALA A 75 3.74 2.41 -15.99
C ALA A 75 3.31 3.82 -15.56
N GLU A 76 2.42 4.46 -16.33
CA GLU A 76 1.73 5.67 -15.91
C GLU A 76 0.71 5.33 -14.82
N PHE A 77 1.16 5.43 -13.57
CA PHE A 77 0.36 5.07 -12.42
C PHE A 77 -0.69 6.13 -12.11
N LYS A 78 -1.84 5.69 -11.59
CA LYS A 78 -2.88 6.56 -11.04
C LYS A 78 -3.17 6.15 -9.60
N ILE A 79 -2.89 7.03 -8.64
CA ILE A 79 -3.21 6.78 -7.23
C ILE A 79 -4.73 6.86 -7.05
N VAL A 80 -5.27 5.84 -6.40
CA VAL A 80 -6.70 5.71 -6.07
C VAL A 80 -6.95 6.10 -4.61
N GLY A 81 -6.02 5.76 -3.72
CA GLY A 81 -6.09 6.14 -2.31
C GLY A 81 -5.03 5.46 -1.47
N GLU A 82 -5.16 5.56 -0.15
CA GLU A 82 -4.18 5.04 0.79
C GLU A 82 -4.80 4.49 2.08
N VAL A 83 -4.06 3.62 2.74
CA VAL A 83 -4.28 3.21 4.13
C VAL A 83 -2.98 3.47 4.89
N LYS A 84 -3.06 4.11 6.05
CA LYS A 84 -1.90 4.52 6.86
C LYS A 84 -1.86 3.78 8.19
N GLY A 85 -0.71 3.19 8.50
CA GLY A 85 -0.42 2.60 9.80
C GLY A 85 -0.85 1.14 9.94
N GLY A 86 -0.42 0.54 11.04
CA GLY A 86 -0.86 -0.80 11.41
C GLY A 86 -2.23 -0.75 12.06
N HIS A 87 -3.17 -1.54 11.54
CA HIS A 87 -4.51 -1.65 12.09
C HIS A 87 -4.69 -3.02 12.79
N PRO A 88 -5.55 -3.11 13.82
CA PRO A 88 -6.04 -4.38 14.32
C PRO A 88 -6.56 -5.29 13.19
N LYS A 89 -6.45 -6.61 13.38
CA LYS A 89 -7.01 -7.60 12.45
C LYS A 89 -8.49 -7.30 12.20
N GLY A 90 -8.89 -7.21 10.94
CA GLY A 90 -10.25 -6.86 10.51
C GLY A 90 -10.39 -5.42 10.03
N GLU A 91 -9.70 -4.46 10.66
CA GLU A 91 -9.85 -3.04 10.31
C GLU A 91 -9.12 -2.68 9.01
N PHE A 92 -7.98 -3.33 8.72
CA PHE A 92 -7.29 -3.19 7.44
C PHE A 92 -8.20 -3.51 6.25
N ARG A 93 -9.00 -4.59 6.34
CA ARG A 93 -9.96 -4.96 5.29
C ARG A 93 -10.98 -3.87 5.05
N SER A 94 -11.62 -3.38 6.11
CA SER A 94 -12.67 -2.36 5.99
C SER A 94 -12.12 -1.06 5.42
N ARG A 95 -10.91 -0.65 5.81
CA ARG A 95 -10.25 0.54 5.28
C ARG A 95 -9.87 0.39 3.81
N LEU A 96 -9.31 -0.75 3.44
CA LEU A 96 -8.94 -1.03 2.06
C LEU A 96 -10.19 -1.09 1.16
N GLN A 97 -11.26 -1.74 1.62
CA GLN A 97 -12.55 -1.76 0.93
C GLN A 97 -13.12 -0.34 0.75
N ALA A 98 -13.08 0.50 1.78
CA ALA A 98 -13.57 1.88 1.68
C ALA A 98 -12.84 2.71 0.61
N VAL A 99 -11.53 2.48 0.43
CA VAL A 99 -10.76 3.10 -0.67
C VAL A 99 -11.29 2.62 -2.03
N LEU A 100 -11.54 1.31 -2.18
CA LEU A 100 -12.08 0.74 -3.42
C LEU A 100 -13.49 1.24 -3.73
N ASP A 101 -14.37 1.30 -2.74
CA ASP A 101 -15.75 1.76 -2.90
C ASP A 101 -15.80 3.24 -3.31
N SER A 102 -14.90 4.06 -2.76
CA SER A 102 -14.77 5.47 -3.14
C SER A 102 -14.31 5.61 -4.60
N ALA A 103 -13.41 4.73 -5.06
CA ALA A 103 -12.91 4.73 -6.43
C ALA A 103 -13.99 4.37 -7.47
N ILE A 104 -14.91 3.47 -7.11
CA ILE A 104 -16.02 3.03 -7.98
C ILE A 104 -17.11 4.10 -8.07
N SER A 105 -17.25 4.93 -7.03
CA SER A 105 -18.28 5.98 -6.94
C SER A 105 -17.86 7.32 -7.55
N SER A 106 -16.63 7.42 -8.10
CA SER A 106 -16.00 8.63 -8.64
C SER A 106 -15.91 8.59 -10.17
#